data_AF-A0A2D4ZI56-F1
#
_entry.id   AF-A0A2D4ZI56-F1
#
_cell.length_a   1.000
_cell.length_b   1.000
_cell.length_c   1.000
_cell.angle_alpha   90.00
_cell.angle_beta   90.00
_cell.angle_gamma   90.00
#
_symmetry.space_group_name_H-M   'P 1'
#
loop_
_entity.id
_entity.type
_entity.pdbx_description
1 polymer ?
#
loop_
_entity_poly.entity_id
_entity_poly.type
_entity_poly.pdbx_seq_one_letter_code
_entity_poly.pdbx_strand_id
1 'polypeptide(L)' 'MSFVTCVSQGCLVSFELDEPLIESMKKNREFSLRFRMLNAEDAILAKVSLKGFSRAIAKLNPIKS' A
#
# COMPACT_ATOMS: atom_id res chain seq x y z
N MET A 1 -0.91 8.07 7.38
CA MET A 1 -0.50 6.65 7.44
C MET A 1 0.03 6.38 8.84
N SER A 2 -0.55 5.42 9.56
CA SER A 2 -0.14 5.06 10.92
C SER A 2 -0.23 3.54 11.14
N PHE A 3 0.61 3.03 12.03
CA PHE A 3 0.43 1.67 12.57
C PHE A 3 -0.80 1.68 13.47
N VAL A 4 -1.71 0.72 13.25
CA VAL A 4 -2.97 0.61 13.99
C VAL A 4 -2.84 -0.39 15.14
N THR A 5 -2.32 -1.58 14.84
CA THR A 5 -2.09 -2.65 15.81
C THR A 5 -1.15 -3.70 15.22
N CYS A 6 -0.65 -4.62 16.03
CA CYS A 6 0.13 -5.77 15.59
C CYS A 6 -0.54 -7.08 16.00
N VAL A 7 -0.52 -8.04 15.09
CA VAL A 7 -1.01 -9.42 15.25
C VAL A 7 0.14 -10.39 15.00
N SER A 8 -0.10 -11.69 15.17
CA SER A 8 0.96 -12.71 15.01
C SER A 8 1.58 -12.73 13.61
N GLN A 9 0.84 -12.30 12.57
CA GLN A 9 1.31 -12.24 11.19
C GLN A 9 2.06 -10.94 10.85
N GLY A 10 2.06 -9.94 11.73
CA GLY A 10 2.71 -8.64 11.50
C GLY A 10 1.88 -7.45 11.97
N CYS A 11 2.31 -6.24 11.60
CA CYS A 11 1.64 -5.01 11.99
C CYS A 11 0.75 -4.46 10.88
N LEU A 12 -0.46 -4.03 11.26
CA LEU A 12 -1.42 -3.40 10.37
C LEU A 12 -1.11 -1.92 10.24
N VAL A 13 -1.01 -1.46 9.00
CA VAL A 13 -0.86 -0.04 8.65
C VAL A 13 -2.10 0.39 7.90
N SER A 14 -2.70 1.51 8.31
CA SER A 14 -3.86 2.09 7.64
C SER A 14 -3.49 3.40 6.96
N PHE A 15 -3.94 3.53 5.71
CA PHE A 15 -3.90 4.75 4.93
C PHE A 15 -5.01 4.69 3.87
N GLU A 16 -5.48 5.86 3.48
CA GLU A 16 -6.49 5.99 2.44
C GLU A 16 -5.84 5.82 1.06
N LEU A 17 -6.51 5.05 0.20
CA LEU A 17 -6.19 4.98 -1.22
C LEU A 17 -7.07 6.00 -1.95
N ASP A 18 -6.62 7.25 -2.00
CA ASP A 18 -7.30 8.30 -2.73
C ASP A 18 -7.13 8.14 -4.26
N GLU A 19 -7.96 8.84 -5.03
CA GLU A 19 -7.94 8.76 -6.50
C GLU A 19 -6.54 9.09 -7.09
N PRO A 20 -5.83 10.15 -6.65
CA PRO A 20 -4.48 10.43 -7.13
C PRO A 20 -3.49 9.29 -6.88
N LEU A 21 -3.54 8.66 -5.70
CA LEU A 21 -2.66 7.54 -5.37
C LEU A 21 -3.02 6.29 -6.19
N ILE A 22 -4.32 6.01 -6.36
CA ILE A 22 -4.79 4.91 -7.21
C ILE A 22 -4.30 5.11 -8.65
N GLU A 23 -4.46 6.30 -9.22
CA GLU A 23 -4.01 6.62 -10.57
C GLU A 23 -2.49 6.52 -10.71
N SER A 24 -1.74 6.91 -9.68
CA SER A 24 -0.29 6.71 -9.62
C SER A 24 0.07 5.22 -9.60
N MET A 25 -0.59 4.42 -8.77
CA MET A 25 -0.34 2.98 -8.65
C MET A 25 -0.69 2.22 -9.93
N LYS A 26 -1.72 2.64 -10.68
CA LYS A 26 -2.06 2.06 -11.99
C LYS A 26 -0.96 2.23 -13.04
N LYS A 27 -0.11 3.26 -12.91
CA LYS A 27 0.94 3.62 -13.88
C LYS A 27 2.32 3.07 -13.50
N ASN A 28 2.50 2.64 -12.26
CA ASN A 28 3.79 2.20 -11.72
C ASN A 28 3.89 0.67 -11.64
N ARG A 29 5.12 0.14 -11.59
CA ARG A 29 5.40 -1.30 -11.42
C ARG A 29 5.49 -1.72 -9.95
N GLU A 30 5.84 -0.79 -9.07
CA GLU A 30 6.08 -1.03 -7.65
C GLU A 30 5.51 0.11 -6.82
N PHE A 31 5.02 -0.21 -5.64
CA PHE A 31 4.70 0.73 -4.57
C PHE A 31 5.68 0.51 -3.42
N SER A 32 6.32 1.58 -2.97
CA SER A 32 7.36 1.50 -1.94
C SER A 32 6.85 2.05 -0.61
N LEU A 33 6.97 1.23 0.44
CA LEU A 33 6.68 1.59 1.82
C LEU A 33 8.00 1.75 2.56
N ARG A 34 8.22 2.92 3.15
CA ARG A 34 9.36 3.17 4.02
C ARG A 34 8.87 3.34 5.45
N PHE A 35 9.42 2.56 6.36
CA PHE A 35 9.10 2.66 7.78
C PHE A 35 10.34 2.46 8.64
N ARG A 36 10.31 3.02 9.85
CA ARG A 36 11.39 2.93 10.83
C ARG A 36 10.89 2.16 12.04
N MET A 37 11.69 1.24 12.56
CA MET A 37 11.41 0.58 13.83
C MET A 37 11.83 1.51 14.98
N LEU A 38 11.13 1.46 16.13
CA LEU A 38 11.35 2.37 17.27
C LEU A 38 12.82 2.49 17.70
N ASN A 39 13.62 1.42 17.53
CA ASN A 39 15.02 1.35 17.95
C ASN A 39 16.01 1.18 16.78
N ALA A 40 15.60 1.50 15.55
CA ALA A 40 16.47 1.40 14.37
C ALA A 40 16.79 2.79 13.81
N GLU A 41 18.07 3.07 13.56
CA GLU A 41 18.48 4.31 12.87
C GLU A 41 18.03 4.29 11.40
N ASP A 42 18.18 3.11 10.77
CA ASP A 42 17.87 2.89 9.37
C ASP A 42 16.38 2.64 9.11
N ALA A 43 15.93 3.15 7.96
CA ALA A 43 14.58 2.90 7.48
C ALA A 43 14.54 1.61 6.65
N ILE A 44 13.54 0.78 6.91
CA ILE A 44 13.25 -0.40 6.10
C ILE A 44 12.43 0.04 4.88
N LEU A 45 12.85 -0.42 3.69
CA LEU A 45 12.14 -0.21 2.43
C LEU A 45 11.47 -1.53 2.01
N ALA A 46 10.15 -1.60 2.11
CA ALA A 46 9.35 -2.68 1.56
C ALA A 46 8.81 -2.27 0.18
N LYS A 47 8.92 -3.17 -0.79
CA LYS A 47 8.42 -2.97 -2.15
C LYS A 47 7.29 -3.94 -2.45
N VAL A 48 6.16 -3.39 -2.86
CA VAL A 48 4.97 -4.15 -3.27
C VAL A 48 4.90 -4.12 -4.79
N SER A 49 4.83 -5.30 -5.41
CA SER A 49 4.62 -5.38 -6.86
C SER A 49 3.20 -4.92 -7.22
N LEU A 50 3.09 -4.07 -8.25
CA LEU A 50 1.81 -3.60 -8.80
C LEU A 50 1.42 -4.36 -10.07
N LYS A 51 2.07 -5.49 -10.36
CA LYS A 51 1.72 -6.32 -11.52
C LYS A 51 0.26 -6.79 -11.40
N GLY A 52 -0.59 -6.32 -12.32
CA GLY A 52 -2.01 -6.64 -12.35
C GLY A 52 -2.91 -5.73 -11.52
N PHE A 53 -2.36 -4.72 -10.82
CA PHE A 53 -3.13 -3.81 -9.97
C PHE A 53 -4.27 -3.12 -10.73
N SER A 54 -4.00 -2.53 -11.90
CA SER A 54 -5.00 -1.81 -12.70
C SER A 54 -6.19 -2.70 -13.11
N ARG A 55 -5.92 -3.98 -13.42
CA ARG A 55 -6.98 -4.95 -13.75
C ARG A 55 -7.78 -5.36 -12.52
N ALA A 56 -7.11 -5.53 -11.38
CA ALA A 56 -7.77 -5.92 -10.13
C ALA A 56 -8.72 -4.81 -9.63
N ILE A 57 -8.28 -3.55 -9.63
CA ILE A 57 -9.10 -2.45 -9.15
C ILE A 57 -10.30 -2.15 -10.05
N ALA A 58 -10.16 -2.33 -11.37
CA ALA A 58 -11.28 -2.24 -12.30
C ALA A 58 -12.38 -3.27 -12.00
N LYS A 59 -12.02 -4.47 -11.51
CA LYS A 59 -12.99 -5.49 -11.08
C LYS A 59 -13.67 -5.18 -9.74
N LEU A 60 -13.08 -4.33 -8.90
CA LEU A 60 -13.65 -3.92 -7.62
C LEU A 60 -14.59 -2.71 -7.74
N ASN A 61 -14.49 -1.97 -8.85
CA ASN A 61 -15.32 -0.79 -9.15
C ASN A 61 -16.68 -1.01 -9.85
N PRO A 62 -17.26 -2.22 -10.10
CA PRO A 62 -18.57 -2.31 -10.74
C PRO A 62 -19.75 -1.85 -9.85
N ILE A 63 -19.49 -1.34 -8.63
CA ILE A 63 -20.53 -0.88 -7.68
C ILE A 63 -20.91 0.62 -7.90
N LYS A 64 -20.35 1.30 -8.91
CA LYS A 64 -20.74 2.67 -9.29
C LYS A 64 -21.26 2.75 -10.73
N SER A 65 -22.26 1.95 -11.08
CA SER A 65 -23.10 2.17 -12.27
C SER A 65 -24.58 2.11 -11.90
#